data_AF-A0A6A8FKX8-F1
#
_entry.id   AF-A0A6A8FKX8-F1
#
_cell.length_a   1.000
_cell.length_b   1.000
_cell.length_c   1.000
_cell.angle_alpha   90.00
_cell.angle_beta   90.00
_cell.angle_gamma   90.00
#
_symmetry.space_group_name_H-M   'P 1'
#
loop_
_entity.id
_entity.type
_entity.pdbx_description
1 polymer ?
#
loop_
_entity_poly.entity_id
_entity_poly.type
_entity_poly.pdbx_seq_one_letter_code
_entity_poly.pdbx_strand_id
1 'polypeptide(L)'
;MTTDSNKAGPTTLWRTLKGKNVRTNDGKDLGEIKEVSENYLHVEKGTVRKEKFWIPKYVADAFDGKTLWLLIGEEELRGRYQYGTQPPPGEQYSKEFESFKGTPYGQKANYESDFNENIRVVENYKNIRDLK
;
A
#
# COMPACT_ATOMS: atom_id res chain seq x y z
N MET A 1 12.11 8.38 35.24
CA MET A 1 11.61 7.30 34.37
C MET A 1 10.20 7.65 33.96
N THR A 2 10.01 8.18 32.75
CA THR A 2 8.70 8.26 32.09
C THR A 2 8.98 8.20 30.59
N THR A 3 8.82 7.02 30.01
CA THR A 3 8.86 6.79 28.57
C THR A 3 7.58 7.33 27.95
N ASP A 4 7.66 8.51 27.33
CA ASP A 4 6.63 9.00 26.41
C ASP A 4 6.60 8.06 25.20
N SER A 5 5.65 7.13 25.24
CA SER A 5 5.30 6.27 24.12
C SER A 5 4.54 7.15 23.11
N ASN A 6 5.29 7.75 22.19
CA ASN A 6 4.76 8.46 21.03
C ASN A 6 3.72 7.55 20.35
N LYS A 7 2.44 7.89 20.49
CA LYS A 7 1.30 7.08 20.03
C LYS A 7 1.36 6.91 18.51
N ALA A 8 1.95 5.82 18.02
CA ALA A 8 1.55 5.27 16.74
C ALA A 8 0.03 5.09 16.81
N GLY A 9 -0.69 5.65 15.83
CA GLY A 9 -2.14 5.49 15.74
C GLY A 9 -2.53 4.01 15.67
N PRO A 10 -3.84 3.69 15.69
CA PRO A 10 -4.26 2.29 15.56
C PRO A 10 -3.66 1.68 14.30
N THR A 11 -3.15 0.45 14.42
CA THR A 11 -2.64 -0.33 13.29
C THR A 11 -3.38 -1.66 13.18
N THR A 12 -3.28 -2.30 12.03
CA THR A 12 -3.75 -3.67 11.81
C THR A 12 -2.74 -4.47 11.02
N LEU A 13 -2.80 -5.79 11.17
CA LEU A 13 -1.85 -6.71 10.55
C LEU A 13 -2.15 -6.85 9.06
N TRP A 14 -1.12 -6.78 8.20
CA TRP A 14 -1.27 -6.94 6.75
C TRP A 14 -2.07 -8.18 6.35
N ARG A 15 -1.81 -9.32 7.01
CA ARG A 15 -2.49 -10.60 6.71
C ARG A 15 -4.02 -10.54 6.83
N THR A 16 -4.54 -9.60 7.63
CA THR A 16 -5.99 -9.42 7.82
C THR A 16 -6.66 -8.65 6.68
N LEU A 17 -5.87 -8.03 5.80
CA LEU A 17 -6.38 -7.27 4.65
C LEU A 17 -6.71 -8.16 3.45
N LYS A 18 -6.42 -9.46 3.50
CA LYS A 18 -6.88 -10.39 2.45
C LYS A 18 -8.41 -10.30 2.30
N GLY A 19 -8.87 -10.13 1.07
CA GLY A 19 -10.28 -9.92 0.73
C GLY A 19 -10.77 -8.47 0.87
N LYS A 20 -9.91 -7.51 1.24
CA LYS A 20 -10.26 -6.08 1.28
C LYS A 20 -9.98 -5.40 -0.06
N ASN A 21 -10.69 -4.30 -0.30
CA ASN A 21 -10.55 -3.52 -1.52
C ASN A 21 -9.32 -2.61 -1.48
N VAL A 22 -8.78 -2.29 -2.65
CA VAL A 22 -7.64 -1.36 -2.81
C VAL A 22 -8.03 -0.21 -3.71
N ARG A 23 -7.68 1.02 -3.32
CA ARG A 23 -7.87 2.22 -4.12
C ARG A 23 -6.61 3.05 -4.21
N THR A 24 -6.42 3.69 -5.35
CA THR A 24 -5.35 4.67 -5.59
C THR A 24 -5.68 6.02 -4.99
N ASN A 25 -4.68 6.91 -4.92
CA ASN A 25 -4.87 8.29 -4.47
C ASN A 25 -5.70 9.17 -5.44
N ASP A 26 -6.06 8.71 -6.65
CA ASP A 26 -7.09 9.35 -7.49
C ASP A 26 -8.48 8.71 -7.29
N GLY A 27 -8.63 7.82 -6.31
CA GLY A 27 -9.90 7.18 -5.99
C GLY A 27 -10.31 6.09 -6.98
N LYS A 28 -9.40 5.62 -7.85
CA LYS A 28 -9.67 4.51 -8.76
C LYS A 28 -9.63 3.19 -8.00
N ASP A 29 -10.60 2.33 -8.30
CA ASP A 29 -10.69 0.99 -7.73
C ASP A 29 -9.74 0.03 -8.45
N LEU A 30 -8.91 -0.66 -7.68
CA LEU A 30 -7.97 -1.68 -8.14
C LEU A 30 -8.48 -3.09 -7.86
N GLY A 31 -9.63 -3.24 -7.20
CA GLY A 31 -10.20 -4.54 -6.86
C GLY A 31 -9.73 -5.04 -5.50
N GLU A 32 -9.54 -6.35 -5.38
CA GLU A 32 -9.45 -7.04 -4.09
C GLU A 32 -8.08 -7.68 -3.86
N ILE A 33 -7.58 -7.61 -2.62
CA ILE A 33 -6.36 -8.29 -2.19
C ILE A 33 -6.61 -9.80 -2.15
N LYS A 34 -6.01 -10.55 -3.08
CA LYS A 34 -6.07 -12.02 -3.11
C LYS A 34 -5.01 -12.68 -2.25
N GLU A 35 -3.85 -12.05 -2.14
CA GLU A 35 -2.72 -12.55 -1.36
C GLU A 35 -1.94 -11.42 -0.72
N VAL A 36 -1.39 -11.69 0.47
CA VAL A 36 -0.48 -10.82 1.20
C VAL A 36 0.80 -11.62 1.41
N SER A 37 1.88 -11.22 0.75
CA SER A 37 3.21 -11.82 0.93
C SER A 37 4.07 -10.94 1.85
N GLU A 38 5.33 -11.32 2.03
CA GLU A 38 6.29 -10.58 2.85
C GLU A 38 6.41 -9.11 2.40
N ASN A 39 6.53 -8.87 1.10
CA ASN A 39 6.82 -7.54 0.54
C ASN A 39 5.69 -6.98 -0.33
N TYR A 40 4.79 -7.82 -0.84
CA TYR A 40 3.83 -7.44 -1.87
C TYR A 40 2.40 -7.85 -1.53
N LEU A 41 1.45 -7.15 -2.15
CA LEU A 41 0.04 -7.48 -2.18
C LEU A 41 -0.31 -7.92 -3.60
N HIS A 42 -0.90 -9.10 -3.75
CA HIS A 42 -1.49 -9.53 -5.01
C HIS A 42 -2.92 -9.01 -5.06
N VAL A 43 -3.20 -8.13 -6.02
CA VAL A 43 -4.53 -7.54 -6.21
C VAL A 43 -5.08 -7.92 -7.57
N GLU A 44 -6.34 -8.34 -7.60
CA GLU A 44 -7.04 -8.67 -8.84
C GLU A 44 -8.25 -7.75 -9.06
N LYS A 45 -8.37 -7.22 -10.28
CA LYS A 45 -9.50 -6.42 -10.75
C LYS A 45 -10.27 -7.17 -11.84
N GLY A 46 -11.60 -7.20 -11.72
CA GLY A 46 -12.50 -7.80 -12.70
C GLY A 46 -12.70 -9.32 -12.53
N THR A 47 -13.72 -9.86 -13.20
CA THR A 47 -14.15 -11.27 -13.06
C THR A 47 -13.84 -12.12 -14.30
N VAL A 48 -13.94 -11.54 -15.51
CA VAL A 48 -13.77 -12.25 -16.79
C VAL A 48 -12.35 -12.08 -17.35
N ARG A 49 -11.86 -10.82 -17.41
CA ARG A 49 -10.47 -10.50 -17.74
C ARG A 49 -9.82 -9.88 -16.53
N LYS A 50 -9.18 -10.73 -15.73
CA LYS A 50 -8.53 -10.32 -14.48
C LYS A 50 -7.28 -9.53 -14.79
N GLU A 51 -7.26 -8.27 -14.38
CA GLU A 51 -6.03 -7.51 -14.27
C GLU A 51 -5.36 -7.85 -12.94
N LYS A 52 -4.05 -8.07 -12.97
CA LYS A 52 -3.27 -8.49 -11.80
C LYS A 52 -2.22 -7.44 -11.48
N PHE A 53 -2.08 -7.15 -10.21
CA PHE A 53 -1.08 -6.22 -9.69
C PHE A 53 -0.32 -6.88 -8.55
N TRP A 54 1.00 -6.71 -8.55
CA TRP A 54 1.84 -7.00 -7.40
C TRP A 54 2.31 -5.69 -6.80
N ILE A 55 1.57 -5.21 -5.81
CA ILE A 55 1.75 -3.89 -5.22
C ILE A 55 2.73 -4.00 -4.06
N PRO A 56 3.89 -3.32 -4.10
CA PRO A 56 4.80 -3.29 -2.97
C PRO A 56 4.11 -2.63 -1.78
N LYS A 57 4.28 -3.19 -0.57
CA LYS A 57 3.68 -2.62 0.63
C LYS A 57 4.03 -1.15 0.79
N TYR A 58 5.26 -0.72 0.44
CA TYR A 58 5.69 0.67 0.65
C TYR A 58 4.90 1.72 -0.15
N VAL A 59 4.10 1.27 -1.12
CA VAL A 59 3.20 2.13 -1.88
C VAL A 59 1.88 2.36 -1.14
N ALA A 60 1.59 1.59 -0.09
CA ALA A 60 0.38 1.74 0.69
C ALA A 60 0.44 2.94 1.63
N ASP A 61 -0.70 3.61 1.77
CA ASP A 61 -0.86 4.80 2.58
C ASP A 61 -1.51 4.47 3.92
N ALA A 62 -2.77 4.03 3.91
CA ALA A 62 -3.54 3.71 5.12
C ALA A 62 -4.70 2.77 4.82
N PHE A 63 -5.16 2.06 5.83
CA PHE A 63 -6.41 1.28 5.78
C PHE A 63 -7.53 2.04 6.48
N ASP A 64 -8.67 2.26 5.82
CA ASP A 64 -9.78 3.02 6.40
C ASP A 64 -10.80 2.16 7.19
N GLY A 65 -10.47 0.90 7.44
CA GLY A 65 -11.41 -0.10 7.99
C GLY A 65 -12.12 -0.93 6.92
N LYS A 66 -12.15 -0.47 5.66
CA LYS A 66 -12.77 -1.17 4.52
C LYS A 66 -11.86 -1.28 3.30
N THR A 67 -11.11 -0.24 3.01
CA THR A 67 -10.31 -0.03 1.81
C THR A 67 -8.88 0.30 2.19
N LEU A 68 -7.93 -0.35 1.53
CA LEU A 68 -6.53 0.05 1.54
C LEU A 68 -6.31 1.16 0.51
N TRP A 69 -5.84 2.30 0.95
CA TRP A 69 -5.48 3.43 0.10
C TRP A 69 -4.00 3.39 -0.25
N LEU A 70 -3.68 3.71 -1.50
CA LEU A 70 -2.31 3.79 -2.01
C LEU A 70 -1.86 5.24 -2.17
N LEU A 71 -0.55 5.45 -2.08
CA LEU A 71 0.11 6.74 -2.24
C LEU A 71 0.16 7.21 -3.70
N ILE A 72 -0.02 6.32 -4.68
CA ILE A 72 0.12 6.61 -6.12
C ILE A 72 -1.21 6.47 -6.88
N GLY A 73 -1.24 7.03 -8.09
CA GLY A 73 -2.39 6.98 -9.01
C GLY A 73 -2.42 5.73 -9.89
N GLU A 74 -3.55 5.49 -10.56
CA GLU A 74 -3.75 4.28 -11.39
C GLU A 74 -2.77 4.20 -12.57
N GLU A 75 -2.47 5.31 -13.23
CA GLU A 75 -1.54 5.34 -14.37
C GLU A 75 -0.12 4.90 -13.97
N GLU A 76 0.42 5.49 -12.91
CA GLU A 76 1.74 5.17 -12.36
C GLU A 76 1.79 3.71 -11.88
N LEU A 77 0.73 3.26 -11.20
CA LEU A 77 0.62 1.90 -10.72
C LEU A 77 0.63 0.88 -11.87
N ARG A 78 -0.06 1.17 -12.98
CA ARG A 78 -0.06 0.29 -14.15
C ARG A 78 1.29 0.25 -14.85
N GLY A 79 1.94 1.41 -14.98
CA GLY A 79 3.26 1.51 -15.59
C GLY A 79 4.34 0.74 -14.84
N ARG A 80 4.19 0.58 -13.52
CA ARG A 80 5.21 -0.07 -12.67
C ARG A 80 4.84 -1.45 -12.17
N TYR A 81 3.60 -1.68 -11.75
CA TYR A 81 3.22 -2.81 -10.89
C TYR A 81 2.19 -3.76 -11.50
N GLN A 82 1.82 -3.53 -12.76
CA GLN A 82 1.02 -4.47 -13.54
C GLN A 82 1.93 -5.57 -14.11
N TYR A 83 2.37 -6.47 -13.24
CA TYR A 83 3.17 -7.62 -13.62
C TYR A 83 2.29 -8.84 -13.96
N GLY A 84 2.91 -9.85 -14.57
CA GLY A 84 2.29 -11.14 -14.82
C GLY A 84 2.08 -11.96 -13.54
N THR A 85 2.49 -13.23 -13.56
CA THR A 85 2.19 -14.17 -12.47
C THR A 85 3.11 -14.07 -11.25
N GLN A 86 4.21 -13.29 -11.30
CA GLN A 86 5.21 -13.23 -10.24
C GLN A 86 5.59 -11.79 -9.89
N PRO A 87 5.78 -11.46 -8.60
CA PRO A 87 6.35 -10.18 -8.19
C PRO A 87 7.85 -10.12 -8.51
N PRO A 88 8.46 -8.91 -8.51
CA PRO A 88 9.91 -8.77 -8.59
C PRO A 88 10.63 -9.54 -7.46
N PRO A 89 11.88 -9.99 -7.66
CA PRO A 89 12.68 -10.60 -6.60
C PRO A 89 12.87 -9.67 -5.40
N GLY A 90 13.02 -10.23 -4.19
CA GLY A 90 13.18 -9.44 -2.96
C GLY A 90 14.36 -8.46 -2.97
N GLU A 91 15.46 -8.77 -3.66
CA GLU A 91 16.60 -7.85 -3.82
C GLU A 91 16.23 -6.54 -4.55
N GLN A 92 15.23 -6.60 -5.43
CA GLN A 92 14.72 -5.45 -6.16
C GLN A 92 13.83 -4.59 -5.26
N TYR A 93 13.08 -5.20 -4.33
CA TYR A 93 12.19 -4.50 -3.40
C TYR A 93 12.91 -3.40 -2.61
N SER A 94 14.02 -3.72 -1.95
CA SER A 94 14.73 -2.75 -1.11
C SER A 94 15.28 -1.58 -1.93
N LYS A 95 15.82 -1.85 -3.14
CA LYS A 95 16.34 -0.81 -4.04
C LYS A 95 15.24 0.09 -4.56
N GLU A 96 14.11 -0.48 -4.94
CA GLU A 96 12.93 0.27 -5.38
C GLU A 96 12.32 1.06 -4.23
N PHE A 97 12.34 0.53 -3.00
CA PHE A 97 11.85 1.25 -1.83
C PHE A 97 12.70 2.48 -1.53
N GLU A 98 14.03 2.36 -1.54
CA GLU A 98 14.93 3.52 -1.41
C GLU A 98 14.68 4.56 -2.50
N SER A 99 14.47 4.11 -3.74
CA SER A 99 14.13 4.99 -4.86
C SER A 99 12.76 5.65 -4.69
N PHE A 100 11.78 4.92 -4.16
CA PHE A 100 10.43 5.39 -3.92
C PHE A 100 10.40 6.51 -2.86
N LYS A 101 11.19 6.38 -1.78
CA LYS A 101 11.34 7.42 -0.75
C LYS A 101 11.81 8.76 -1.32
N GLY A 102 12.55 8.75 -2.43
CA GLY A 102 12.97 9.97 -3.15
C GLY A 102 11.87 10.63 -3.99
N THR A 103 10.74 9.96 -4.23
CA THR A 103 9.63 10.52 -5.01
C THR A 103 8.76 11.47 -4.17
N PRO A 104 7.98 12.36 -4.80
CA PRO A 104 7.02 13.20 -4.08
C PRO A 104 6.00 12.42 -3.23
N TYR A 105 5.69 11.18 -3.60
CA TYR A 105 4.80 10.31 -2.84
C TYR A 105 5.50 9.73 -1.61
N GLY A 106 6.69 9.16 -1.80
CA GLY A 106 7.46 8.55 -0.71
C GLY A 106 7.93 9.55 0.35
N GLN A 107 8.21 10.80 -0.04
CA GLN A 107 8.57 11.87 0.89
C GLN A 107 7.44 12.30 1.83
N LYS A 108 6.18 12.09 1.43
CA LYS A 108 5.00 12.41 2.24
C LYS A 108 4.53 11.24 3.10
N ALA A 109 5.06 10.03 2.86
CA ALA A 109 4.71 8.84 3.61
C ALA A 109 5.51 8.76 4.91
N ASN A 110 4.86 8.29 5.97
CA ASN A 110 5.52 7.97 7.23
C ASN A 110 5.62 6.45 7.37
N TYR A 111 6.84 5.90 7.30
CA TYR A 111 7.09 4.47 7.45
C TYR A 111 7.46 4.17 8.89
N GLU A 112 6.50 3.65 9.65
CA GLU A 112 6.70 3.20 11.02
C GLU A 112 7.64 1.98 11.07
N SER A 113 8.29 1.74 12.21
CA SER A 113 9.25 0.63 12.35
C SER A 113 8.60 -0.75 12.20
N ASP A 114 7.30 -0.87 12.46
CA ASP A 114 6.51 -2.09 12.36
C ASP A 114 5.81 -2.25 11.00
N PHE A 115 6.11 -1.37 10.04
CA PHE A 115 5.48 -1.28 8.72
C PHE A 115 5.47 -2.61 7.93
N ASN A 116 6.46 -3.49 8.14
CA ASN A 116 6.49 -4.79 7.47
C ASN A 116 5.37 -5.73 7.94
N GLU A 117 4.95 -5.58 9.20
CA GLU A 117 3.94 -6.39 9.86
C GLU A 117 2.56 -5.73 9.85
N ASN A 118 2.53 -4.41 10.00
CA ASN A 118 1.35 -3.63 10.24
C ASN A 118 1.14 -2.49 9.22
N ILE A 119 -0.11 -2.08 9.08
CA ILE A 119 -0.52 -0.87 8.36
C ILE A 119 -1.36 0.00 9.29
N ARG A 120 -1.15 1.31 9.20
CA ARG A 120 -1.94 2.29 9.94
C ARG A 120 -3.42 2.26 9.55
N VAL A 121 -4.27 2.42 10.54
CA VAL A 121 -5.73 2.49 10.40
C VAL A 121 -6.19 3.93 10.62
N VAL A 122 -7.09 4.41 9.77
CA VAL A 122 -7.68 5.75 9.86
C VAL A 122 -9.20 5.66 9.77
N GLU A 123 -9.94 6.46 10.53
CA GLU A 123 -11.41 6.46 10.46
C GLU A 123 -11.92 7.26 9.25
N ASN A 124 -11.26 8.37 8.93
CA ASN A 124 -11.60 9.25 7.82
C ASN A 124 -10.34 9.48 6.98
N TYR A 125 -10.18 8.70 5.91
CA TYR A 125 -9.04 8.85 5.01
C TYR A 125 -9.07 10.24 4.36
N LYS A 126 -8.00 11.00 4.55
CA LYS A 126 -7.75 12.27 3.84
C LYS A 126 -6.69 12.02 2.81
N ASN A 127 -7.03 12.26 1.54
CA ASN A 127 -6.13 11.97 0.45
C ASN A 127 -4.88 12.85 0.50
N ILE A 128 -3.72 12.25 0.29
CA ILE A 128 -2.43 12.95 0.28
C ILE A 128 -2.30 14.01 -0.83
N ARG A 129 -3.13 13.93 -1.88
CA ARG A 129 -3.25 14.96 -2.93
C ARG A 129 -4.04 16.18 -2.48
N ASP A 130 -4.91 16.04 -1.49
CA ASP A 130 -5.78 17.10 -0.99
C ASP A 130 -5.14 17.89 0.17
N LEU A 131 -4.04 17.37 0.72
CA LEU A 131 -3.21 18.05 1.72
C LEU A 131 -2.33 19.10 1.00
N LYS A 132 -2.86 20.32 0.88
CA LYS A 132 -2.15 21.52 0.42
C LYS A 132 -1.37 22.18 1.54
#